data_AF-A0A212DXW7-F1
#
_entry.id   AF-A0A212DXW7-F1
#
_cell.length_a   1.000
_cell.length_b   1.000
_cell.length_c   1.000
_cell.angle_alpha   90.00
_cell.angle_beta   90.00
_cell.angle_gamma   90.00
#
_symmetry.space_group_name_H-M   'P 1'
#
loop_
_entity.id
_entity.type
_entity.pdbx_description
1 polymer ?
#
loop_
_entity_poly.entity_id
_entity_poly.type
_entity_poly.pdbx_seq_one_letter_code
_entity_poly.pdbx_strand_id
1 'polypeptide(L)'
;MIETLLFLMPFPLLIGLIGFLLGKGKITIKEYAIQEVVIMLIVFLSCVIGRQFALRDTEIWSGRVLNKQKVSVSCEHSYRVVVGHDSNGNPIYATRYYHSNDWDWEVETSDKGIIDIRRVDGRGSKEPPRWTQVYVGEPTASAHNYVNYIKASPWTILKRHGQLQEFQKWGLIPVYPNEIYDYYRINRFLNAKTSILMEEAREWNKELMKINSELGRKKEVNIIIIAVNTKNSSYIHTLEEAWFGGKKNDLVVILGVPSYPRIDWVRIMSWTKMEMLKVVLRDKVADIGDMTRRQDILDVIKKEIDEKFVRTPMADFAYLKATLRPSFRAMLILSFLSIGVSAGLSIFFWKNETV
;
A
#
# COMPACT_ATOMS: atom_id res chain seq x y z
N MET A 1 -2.80 -4.31 -24.29
CA MET A 1 -3.79 -3.21 -24.40
C MET A 1 -4.95 -3.65 -25.26
N ILE A 2 -4.69 -4.14 -26.48
CA ILE A 2 -5.73 -4.69 -27.38
C ILE A 2 -6.55 -5.78 -26.68
N GLU A 3 -5.93 -6.78 -26.06
CA GLU A 3 -6.65 -7.84 -25.31
C GLU A 3 -7.60 -7.29 -24.22
N THR A 4 -7.16 -6.27 -23.47
CA THR A 4 -7.98 -5.65 -22.41
C THR A 4 -9.18 -4.91 -23.00
N LEU A 5 -8.98 -4.21 -24.13
CA LEU A 5 -10.05 -3.52 -24.83
C LEU A 5 -11.05 -4.52 -25.43
N LEU A 6 -10.57 -5.62 -26.02
CA LEU A 6 -11.41 -6.70 -26.53
C LEU A 6 -12.27 -7.35 -25.43
N PHE A 7 -11.81 -7.36 -24.19
CA PHE A 7 -12.60 -7.84 -23.06
C PHE A 7 -13.65 -6.83 -22.60
N LEU A 8 -13.32 -5.53 -22.58
CA LEU A 8 -14.19 -4.50 -22.00
C LEU A 8 -15.24 -3.93 -22.97
N MET A 9 -14.98 -3.95 -24.28
CA MET A 9 -15.84 -3.31 -25.28
C MET A 9 -17.11 -4.08 -25.69
N PRO A 10 -17.14 -5.43 -25.80
CA PRO A 10 -18.30 -6.13 -26.39
C PRO A 10 -19.64 -5.83 -25.70
N PHE A 11 -19.67 -5.81 -24.38
CA PHE A 11 -20.90 -5.61 -23.60
C PHE A 11 -21.47 -4.19 -23.69
N PRO A 12 -20.71 -3.10 -23.44
CA PRO A 12 -21.26 -1.76 -23.55
C PRO A 12 -21.65 -1.39 -24.99
N LEU A 13 -20.92 -1.87 -26.01
CA LEU A 13 -21.31 -1.70 -27.42
C LEU A 13 -22.63 -2.44 -27.73
N LEU A 14 -22.77 -3.69 -27.25
CA LEU A 14 -23.99 -4.47 -27.44
C LEU A 14 -25.21 -3.80 -26.78
N ILE A 15 -25.04 -3.20 -25.61
CA ILE A 15 -26.11 -2.45 -24.93
C ILE A 15 -26.50 -1.19 -25.71
N GLY A 16 -25.51 -0.49 -26.28
CA GLY A 16 -25.76 0.64 -27.18
C GLY A 16 -26.59 0.21 -28.39
N LEU A 17 -26.19 -0.89 -29.04
CA LEU A 17 -26.90 -1.47 -30.18
C LEU A 17 -28.32 -1.91 -29.82
N ILE A 18 -28.52 -2.58 -28.68
CA ILE A 18 -29.85 -2.98 -28.21
C ILE A 18 -30.71 -1.73 -27.96
N GLY A 19 -30.16 -0.69 -27.33
CA GLY A 19 -30.85 0.59 -27.11
C GLY A 19 -31.30 1.23 -28.42
N PHE A 20 -30.40 1.27 -29.42
CA PHE A 20 -30.70 1.78 -30.76
C PHE A 20 -31.82 0.98 -31.46
N LEU A 21 -31.75 -0.36 -31.45
CA LEU A 21 -32.76 -1.23 -32.08
C LEU A 21 -34.13 -1.12 -31.38
N LEU A 22 -34.16 -1.06 -30.05
CA LEU A 22 -35.39 -0.92 -29.26
C LEU A 22 -35.98 0.49 -29.31
N GLY A 23 -35.16 1.51 -29.61
CA GLY A 23 -35.58 2.90 -29.75
C GLY A 23 -36.57 3.14 -30.89
N LYS A 24 -36.74 2.19 -31.84
CA LYS A 24 -37.70 2.25 -32.97
C LYS A 24 -37.67 3.60 -33.71
N GLY A 25 -36.47 4.14 -33.96
CA GLY A 25 -36.28 5.41 -34.66
C GLY A 25 -36.10 6.63 -33.75
N LYS A 26 -36.23 6.47 -32.42
CA LYS A 26 -36.03 7.54 -31.44
C LYS A 26 -34.58 7.85 -31.06
N ILE A 27 -33.65 7.12 -31.67
CA ILE A 27 -32.22 7.35 -31.53
C ILE A 27 -31.71 7.41 -32.96
N THR A 28 -31.19 8.56 -33.35
CA THR A 28 -30.65 8.76 -34.69
C THR A 28 -29.31 8.01 -34.84
N ILE A 29 -28.93 7.71 -36.08
CA ILE A 29 -27.63 7.10 -36.38
C ILE A 29 -26.47 7.98 -35.85
N LYS A 30 -26.64 9.31 -35.86
CA LYS A 30 -25.65 10.25 -35.33
C LYS A 30 -25.49 10.12 -33.82
N GLU A 31 -26.58 10.06 -33.07
CA GLU A 31 -26.55 9.89 -31.61
C GLU A 31 -25.98 8.55 -31.21
N TYR A 32 -26.35 7.48 -31.91
CA TYR A 32 -25.75 6.16 -31.73
C TYR A 32 -24.23 6.19 -31.98
N ALA A 33 -23.78 6.80 -33.08
CA ALA A 33 -22.35 6.92 -33.36
C ALA A 33 -21.60 7.73 -32.30
N ILE A 34 -22.20 8.82 -31.79
CA ILE A 34 -21.64 9.61 -30.69
C ILE A 34 -21.53 8.77 -29.43
N GLN A 35 -22.57 8.01 -29.09
CA GLN A 35 -22.57 7.11 -27.94
C GLN A 35 -21.41 6.11 -28.01
N GLU A 36 -21.20 5.45 -29.15
CA GLU A 36 -20.12 4.47 -29.29
C GLU A 36 -18.74 5.11 -29.19
N VAL A 37 -18.54 6.30 -29.76
CA VAL A 37 -17.29 7.06 -29.62
C VAL A 37 -17.03 7.43 -28.16
N VAL A 38 -18.05 7.90 -27.44
CA VAL A 38 -17.94 8.25 -26.02
C VAL A 38 -17.59 7.02 -25.17
N ILE A 39 -18.25 5.88 -25.42
CA ILE A 39 -17.95 4.62 -24.72
C ILE A 39 -16.51 4.18 -24.97
N MET A 40 -16.04 4.19 -26.23
CA MET A 40 -14.66 3.84 -26.57
C MET A 40 -13.65 4.75 -25.87
N LEU A 41 -13.91 6.06 -25.84
CA LEU A 41 -13.05 7.03 -25.16
C LEU A 41 -13.00 6.78 -23.65
N ILE A 42 -14.15 6.54 -23.02
CA ILE A 42 -14.23 6.25 -21.58
C ILE A 42 -13.47 4.96 -21.27
N VAL A 43 -13.73 3.87 -22.01
CA VAL A 43 -13.04 2.58 -21.80
C VAL A 43 -11.53 2.73 -21.97
N PHE A 44 -11.08 3.49 -22.98
CA PHE A 44 -9.67 3.77 -23.21
C PHE A 44 -9.04 4.56 -22.04
N LEU A 45 -9.63 5.69 -21.66
CA LEU A 45 -9.16 6.52 -20.55
C LEU A 45 -9.13 5.74 -19.24
N SER A 46 -10.19 4.97 -18.96
CA SER A 46 -10.28 4.07 -17.82
C SER A 46 -9.18 3.02 -17.81
N CYS A 47 -8.82 2.43 -18.96
CA CYS A 47 -7.70 1.50 -19.06
C CYS A 47 -6.35 2.17 -18.75
N VAL A 48 -6.14 3.40 -19.24
CA VAL A 48 -4.93 4.17 -18.97
C VAL A 48 -4.84 4.48 -17.47
N ILE A 49 -5.92 4.99 -16.89
CA ILE A 49 -6.02 5.30 -15.45
C ILE A 49 -5.81 4.04 -14.60
N GLY A 50 -6.48 2.94 -14.95
CA GLY A 50 -6.37 1.65 -14.25
C GLY A 50 -4.94 1.09 -14.25
N ARG A 51 -4.18 1.29 -15.34
CA ARG A 51 -2.75 0.94 -15.40
C ARG A 51 -1.91 1.82 -14.47
N GLN A 52 -2.19 3.12 -14.39
CA GLN A 52 -1.50 4.02 -13.47
C GLN A 52 -1.77 3.66 -12.01
N PHE A 53 -3.01 3.28 -11.67
CA PHE A 53 -3.33 2.77 -10.34
C PHE A 53 -2.65 1.44 -10.03
N ALA A 54 -2.55 0.53 -10.99
CA ALA A 54 -1.87 -0.74 -10.80
C ALA A 54 -0.37 -0.58 -10.45
N LEU A 55 0.25 0.51 -10.91
CA LEU A 55 1.63 0.87 -10.59
C LEU A 55 1.82 1.40 -9.17
N ARG A 56 0.77 1.90 -8.51
CA ARG A 56 0.91 2.49 -7.17
C ARG A 56 1.07 1.39 -6.13
N ASP A 57 2.07 1.57 -5.27
CA ASP A 57 2.30 0.73 -4.11
C ASP A 57 2.90 1.56 -2.98
N THR A 58 2.89 1.00 -1.78
CA THR A 58 3.36 1.68 -0.57
C THR A 58 4.52 0.89 0.02
N GLU A 59 5.60 1.59 0.36
CA GLU A 59 6.74 1.09 1.12
C GLU A 59 6.74 1.72 2.51
N ILE A 60 7.34 1.05 3.49
CA ILE A 60 7.48 1.59 4.84
C ILE A 60 8.89 2.11 5.01
N TRP A 61 9.02 3.37 5.43
CA TRP A 61 10.28 3.96 5.85
C TRP A 61 10.32 4.04 7.36
N SER A 62 11.52 3.97 7.92
CA SER A 62 11.71 4.11 9.35
C SER A 62 12.69 5.22 9.67
N GLY A 63 12.35 5.96 10.72
CA GLY A 63 13.10 7.09 11.20
C GLY A 63 12.97 7.24 12.70
N ARG A 64 13.23 8.45 13.17
CA ARG A 64 13.06 8.86 14.56
C ARG A 64 12.30 10.16 14.65
N VAL A 65 11.62 10.37 15.77
CA VAL A 65 11.06 11.68 16.11
C VAL A 65 12.21 12.71 16.19
N LEU A 66 12.11 13.77 15.42
CA LEU A 66 13.04 14.90 15.45
C LEU A 66 12.52 16.02 16.34
N ASN A 67 11.25 16.36 16.16
CA ASN A 67 10.61 17.49 16.84
C ASN A 67 9.11 17.24 16.99
N LYS A 68 8.48 18.02 17.88
CA LYS A 68 7.04 18.03 18.09
C LYS A 68 6.57 19.49 18.09
N GLN A 69 5.48 19.78 17.41
CA GLN A 69 4.96 21.14 17.34
C GLN A 69 3.44 21.18 17.37
N LYS A 70 2.93 22.33 17.82
CA LYS A 70 1.50 22.67 17.76
C LYS A 70 1.32 23.71 16.67
N VAL A 71 0.60 23.37 15.62
CA VAL A 71 0.45 24.20 14.41
C VAL A 71 -0.95 24.79 14.34
N SER A 72 -1.04 26.08 14.03
CA SER A 72 -2.33 26.75 13.79
C SER A 72 -2.78 26.52 12.36
N VAL A 73 -3.97 25.95 12.17
CA VAL A 73 -4.56 25.69 10.85
C VAL A 73 -5.91 26.40 10.69
N SER A 74 -6.39 26.51 9.46
CA SER A 74 -7.72 27.07 9.18
C SER A 74 -8.81 26.25 9.86
N CYS A 75 -9.81 26.93 10.42
CA CYS A 75 -10.96 26.29 11.05
C CYS A 75 -11.70 25.36 10.07
N GLU A 76 -11.90 24.11 10.47
CA GLU A 76 -12.70 23.11 9.73
C GLU A 76 -14.20 23.19 10.07
N HIS A 77 -14.53 23.90 11.15
CA HIS A 77 -15.87 24.01 11.68
C HIS A 77 -16.56 25.26 11.15
N SER A 78 -17.42 25.08 10.14
CA SER A 78 -18.19 26.17 9.56
C SER A 78 -19.70 25.99 9.68
N TYR A 79 -20.41 27.11 9.69
CA TYR A 79 -21.87 27.17 9.67
C TYR A 79 -22.33 28.25 8.69
N ARG A 80 -23.53 28.07 8.13
CA ARG A 80 -24.11 29.01 7.18
C ARG A 80 -25.03 29.97 7.93
N VAL A 81 -24.84 31.27 7.68
CA VAL A 81 -25.75 32.32 8.18
C VAL A 81 -26.38 33.04 7.00
N VAL A 82 -27.65 33.40 7.13
CA VAL A 82 -28.32 34.24 6.14
C VAL A 82 -27.75 35.65 6.28
N VAL A 83 -27.22 36.20 5.19
CA VAL A 83 -26.62 37.55 5.13
C VAL A 83 -27.45 38.53 4.32
N GLY A 84 -28.50 38.05 3.65
CA GLY A 84 -29.42 38.88 2.88
C GLY A 84 -30.45 38.01 2.15
N HIS A 85 -31.24 38.66 1.30
CA HIS A 85 -32.14 37.99 0.37
C HIS A 85 -31.87 38.51 -1.03
N ASP A 86 -32.02 37.66 -2.05
CA ASP A 86 -31.94 38.08 -3.45
C ASP A 86 -33.19 38.89 -3.86
N SER A 87 -33.20 39.40 -5.10
CA SER A 87 -34.33 40.17 -5.64
C SER A 87 -35.65 39.38 -5.71
N ASN A 88 -35.60 38.06 -5.55
CA ASN A 88 -36.74 37.15 -5.58
C ASN A 88 -37.14 36.67 -4.17
N GLY A 89 -36.51 37.20 -3.12
CA GLY A 89 -36.78 36.86 -1.73
C GLY A 89 -36.12 35.56 -1.24
N ASN A 90 -35.19 34.96 -2.00
CA ASN A 90 -34.47 33.78 -1.53
C ASN A 90 -33.31 34.16 -0.60
N PRO A 91 -33.07 33.43 0.50
CA PRO A 91 -31.98 33.74 1.43
C PRO A 91 -30.60 33.51 0.79
N ILE A 92 -29.74 34.51 0.89
CA ILE A 92 -28.32 34.45 0.53
C ILE A 92 -27.54 34.05 1.78
N TYR A 93 -26.72 33.01 1.66
CA TYR A 93 -25.96 32.46 2.79
C TYR A 93 -24.47 32.82 2.69
N ALA A 94 -23.87 33.20 3.81
CA ALA A 94 -22.41 33.26 3.95
C ALA A 94 -21.92 32.16 4.90
N THR A 95 -20.72 31.63 4.62
CA THR A 95 -20.02 30.69 5.51
C THR A 95 -19.31 31.47 6.60
N ARG A 96 -19.62 31.17 7.87
CA ARG A 96 -18.90 31.65 9.06
C ARG A 96 -18.22 30.46 9.72
N TYR A 97 -17.15 30.73 10.46
CA TYR A 97 -16.39 29.71 11.19
C TYR A 97 -16.64 29.86 12.68
N TYR A 98 -16.72 28.74 13.40
CA TYR A 98 -16.98 28.75 14.84
C TYR A 98 -15.85 29.39 15.65
N HIS A 99 -14.65 29.43 15.10
CA HIS A 99 -13.46 30.02 15.70
C HIS A 99 -12.47 30.45 14.61
N SER A 100 -11.45 31.22 14.99
CA SER A 100 -10.45 31.77 14.07
C SER A 100 -9.52 30.72 13.45
N ASN A 101 -9.26 29.63 14.18
CA ASN A 101 -8.29 28.62 13.84
C ASN A 101 -8.49 27.33 14.66
N ASP A 102 -8.12 26.21 14.03
CA ASP A 102 -7.91 24.92 14.69
C ASP A 102 -6.42 24.72 15.00
N TRP A 103 -6.11 23.71 15.82
CA TRP A 103 -4.74 23.36 16.18
C TRP A 103 -4.45 21.89 15.88
N ASP A 104 -3.38 21.66 15.13
CA ASP A 104 -2.83 20.33 14.87
C ASP A 104 -1.60 20.04 15.72
N TRP A 105 -1.47 18.77 16.10
CA TRP A 105 -0.43 18.28 16.98
C TRP A 105 0.50 17.38 16.17
N GLU A 106 1.52 18.00 15.59
CA GLU A 106 2.42 17.37 14.64
C GLU A 106 3.66 16.80 15.33
N VAL A 107 4.15 15.69 14.79
CA VAL A 107 5.43 15.07 15.13
C VAL A 107 6.24 14.93 13.85
N GLU A 108 7.37 15.63 13.79
CA GLU A 108 8.29 15.58 12.65
C GLU A 108 9.24 14.39 12.77
N THR A 109 9.49 13.72 11.66
CA THR A 109 10.31 12.50 11.64
C THR A 109 11.51 12.60 10.70
N SER A 110 12.56 11.84 11.01
CA SER A 110 13.83 11.88 10.27
C SER A 110 13.75 11.30 8.86
N ASP A 111 12.68 10.59 8.54
CA ASP A 111 12.33 10.09 7.21
C ASP A 111 11.46 11.09 6.41
N LYS A 112 11.46 12.37 6.82
CA LYS A 112 10.73 13.49 6.20
C LYS A 112 9.21 13.34 6.25
N GLY A 113 8.72 12.58 7.23
CA GLY A 113 7.29 12.45 7.52
C GLY A 113 6.84 13.51 8.53
N ILE A 114 5.56 13.83 8.46
CA ILE A 114 4.84 14.54 9.51
C ILE A 114 3.73 13.59 9.97
N ILE A 115 3.63 13.39 11.28
CA ILE A 115 2.61 12.55 11.89
C ILE A 115 1.67 13.45 12.68
N ASP A 116 0.40 13.43 12.29
CA ASP A 116 -0.66 14.14 12.99
C ASP A 116 -1.24 13.30 14.13
N ILE A 117 -1.07 13.77 15.37
CA ILE A 117 -1.73 13.17 16.53
C ILE A 117 -3.16 13.69 16.62
N ARG A 118 -4.13 12.76 16.71
CA ARG A 118 -5.55 13.11 16.71
C ARG A 118 -5.88 14.04 17.87
N ARG A 119 -6.58 15.13 17.54
CA ARG A 119 -7.14 16.10 18.50
C ARG A 119 -8.09 15.40 19.49
N VAL A 120 -8.11 15.86 20.73
CA VAL A 120 -9.04 15.36 21.78
C VAL A 120 -10.27 16.24 21.97
N ASP A 121 -10.27 17.43 21.37
CA ASP A 121 -11.39 18.36 21.28
C ASP A 121 -11.55 18.85 19.84
N GLY A 122 -12.74 19.33 19.48
CA GLY A 122 -13.03 19.78 18.11
C GLY A 122 -12.02 20.81 17.59
N ARG A 123 -11.57 21.73 18.45
CA ARG A 123 -10.59 22.76 18.07
C ARG A 123 -9.14 22.28 18.09
N GLY A 124 -8.84 21.17 18.76
CA GLY A 124 -7.47 20.75 19.08
C GLY A 124 -6.75 21.66 20.08
N SER A 125 -7.48 22.49 20.82
CA SER A 125 -6.87 23.43 21.77
C SER A 125 -6.22 22.70 22.95
N LYS A 126 -6.74 21.53 23.32
CA LYS A 126 -6.21 20.69 24.39
C LYS A 126 -5.16 19.72 23.85
N GLU A 127 -4.05 19.60 24.57
CA GLU A 127 -2.98 18.68 24.24
C GLU A 127 -3.45 17.21 24.33
N PRO A 128 -3.30 16.41 23.26
CA PRO A 128 -3.59 14.99 23.31
C PRO A 128 -2.60 14.29 24.25
N PRO A 129 -3.07 13.43 25.19
CA PRO A 129 -2.18 12.67 26.07
C PRO A 129 -1.13 11.85 25.31
N ARG A 130 -1.49 11.35 24.12
CA ARG A 130 -0.55 10.61 23.26
C ARG A 130 0.59 11.49 22.77
N TRP A 131 0.32 12.76 22.44
CA TRP A 131 1.36 13.71 22.02
C TRP A 131 2.32 13.95 23.17
N THR A 132 1.84 14.11 24.41
CA THR A 132 2.71 14.25 25.61
C THR A 132 3.69 13.08 25.77
N GLN A 133 3.25 11.85 25.49
CA GLN A 133 4.08 10.63 25.59
C GLN A 133 5.18 10.53 24.53
N VAL A 134 5.09 11.26 23.41
CA VAL A 134 6.11 11.26 22.35
C VAL A 134 7.37 11.96 22.85
N TYR A 135 8.53 11.34 22.62
CA TYR A 135 9.84 11.95 22.92
C TYR A 135 10.76 11.95 21.69
N VAL A 136 11.67 12.94 21.64
CA VAL A 136 12.66 13.06 20.56
C VAL A 136 13.59 11.85 20.58
N GLY A 137 13.84 11.28 19.41
CA GLY A 137 14.61 10.04 19.24
C GLY A 137 13.79 8.76 19.26
N GLU A 138 12.48 8.82 19.59
CA GLU A 138 11.59 7.65 19.53
C GLU A 138 11.54 7.07 18.09
N PRO A 139 11.67 5.74 17.90
CA PRO A 139 11.57 5.12 16.58
C PRO A 139 10.19 5.31 15.93
N THR A 140 10.19 5.62 14.63
CA THR A 140 8.98 5.83 13.84
C THR A 140 8.95 4.95 12.58
N ALA A 141 7.76 4.77 12.04
CA ALA A 141 7.51 4.20 10.72
C ALA A 141 6.48 5.05 9.98
N SER A 142 6.74 5.33 8.70
CA SER A 142 5.83 6.07 7.84
C SER A 142 5.67 5.38 6.49
N ALA A 143 4.51 5.59 5.87
CA ALA A 143 4.15 5.00 4.59
C ALA A 143 4.48 5.95 3.44
N HIS A 144 5.24 5.46 2.45
CA HIS A 144 5.64 6.22 1.26
C HIS A 144 5.09 5.56 0.00
N ASN A 145 4.49 6.36 -0.87
CA ASN A 145 4.00 5.87 -2.15
C ASN A 145 5.14 5.80 -3.16
N TYR A 146 5.16 4.72 -3.94
CA TYR A 146 6.12 4.54 -5.01
C TYR A 146 5.52 3.79 -6.20
N VAL A 147 6.23 3.84 -7.32
CA VAL A 147 5.90 3.10 -8.55
C VAL A 147 6.47 1.68 -8.46
N ASN A 148 5.61 0.67 -8.47
CA ASN A 148 5.97 -0.73 -8.43
C ASN A 148 5.64 -1.45 -9.74
N TYR A 149 6.63 -1.54 -10.63
CA TYR A 149 6.49 -2.25 -11.91
C TYR A 149 6.35 -3.76 -11.75
N ILE A 150 6.97 -4.35 -10.73
CA ILE A 150 6.92 -5.79 -10.46
C ILE A 150 5.48 -6.20 -10.10
N LYS A 151 4.86 -5.51 -9.14
CA LYS A 151 3.46 -5.71 -8.76
C LYS A 151 2.52 -5.57 -9.95
N ALA A 152 2.70 -4.53 -10.76
CA ALA A 152 1.82 -4.20 -11.88
C ALA A 152 1.97 -5.11 -13.12
N SER A 153 3.05 -5.89 -13.19
CA SER A 153 3.25 -6.92 -14.22
C SER A 153 2.85 -8.30 -13.68
N PRO A 154 1.64 -8.82 -13.96
CA PRO A 154 1.17 -10.09 -13.39
C PRO A 154 1.98 -11.30 -13.82
N TRP A 155 2.49 -11.31 -15.06
CA TRP A 155 3.18 -12.46 -15.68
C TRP A 155 4.70 -12.29 -15.78
N THR A 156 5.29 -11.46 -14.92
CA THR A 156 6.76 -11.32 -14.93
C THR A 156 7.41 -12.60 -14.41
N ILE A 157 8.52 -13.02 -15.05
CA ILE A 157 9.35 -14.14 -14.57
C ILE A 157 9.91 -13.92 -13.15
N LEU A 158 9.87 -12.67 -12.68
CA LEU A 158 10.29 -12.30 -11.32
C LEU A 158 9.27 -12.74 -10.26
N LYS A 159 8.03 -13.08 -10.64
CA LYS A 159 7.02 -13.61 -9.75
C LYS A 159 7.01 -15.13 -9.81
N ARG A 160 7.03 -15.75 -8.62
CA ARG A 160 6.78 -17.18 -8.51
C ARG A 160 5.28 -17.45 -8.54
N HIS A 161 4.91 -18.57 -9.14
CA HIS A 161 3.54 -19.02 -9.27
C HIS A 161 3.42 -20.50 -8.90
N GLY A 162 2.35 -20.87 -8.20
CA GLY A 162 1.92 -22.26 -8.05
C GLY A 162 2.44 -22.99 -6.82
N GLN A 163 3.08 -22.31 -5.87
CA GLN A 163 3.56 -22.92 -4.61
C GLN A 163 2.79 -22.44 -3.38
N LEU A 164 1.96 -21.40 -3.53
CA LEU A 164 1.17 -20.79 -2.44
C LEU A 164 0.32 -21.80 -1.64
N GLN A 165 -0.22 -22.83 -2.30
CA GLN A 165 -1.27 -23.68 -1.73
C GLN A 165 -0.79 -24.57 -0.57
N GLU A 166 0.49 -24.93 -0.49
CA GLU A 166 0.99 -25.86 0.52
C GLU A 166 0.95 -25.21 1.92
N PHE A 167 1.70 -24.13 2.13
CA PHE A 167 1.83 -23.50 3.44
C PHE A 167 0.68 -22.55 3.80
N GLN A 168 -0.06 -22.04 2.81
CA GLN A 168 -1.24 -21.21 3.07
C GLN A 168 -2.33 -22.02 3.78
N LYS A 169 -2.55 -23.28 3.40
CA LYS A 169 -3.52 -24.18 4.07
C LYS A 169 -3.22 -24.36 5.55
N TRP A 170 -1.93 -24.43 5.90
CA TRP A 170 -1.48 -24.56 7.28
C TRP A 170 -1.45 -23.23 8.03
N GLY A 171 -1.81 -22.11 7.39
CA GLY A 171 -1.78 -20.78 8.01
C GLY A 171 -0.38 -20.34 8.44
N LEU A 172 0.65 -20.78 7.72
CA LEU A 172 2.05 -20.44 8.00
C LEU A 172 2.53 -19.19 7.26
N ILE A 173 1.72 -18.64 6.34
CA ILE A 173 2.04 -17.41 5.61
C ILE A 173 1.45 -16.21 6.38
N PRO A 174 2.28 -15.39 7.04
CA PRO A 174 1.78 -14.24 7.76
C PRO A 174 1.31 -13.16 6.78
N VAL A 175 0.38 -12.31 7.25
CA VAL A 175 0.00 -11.09 6.55
C VAL A 175 1.23 -10.18 6.45
N TYR A 176 1.40 -9.52 5.30
CA TYR A 176 2.49 -8.57 5.10
C TYR A 176 2.40 -7.44 6.15
N PRO A 177 3.49 -7.09 6.87
CA PRO A 177 3.46 -6.12 7.95
C PRO A 177 3.46 -4.68 7.39
N ASN A 178 2.28 -4.19 7.01
CA ASN A 178 2.04 -2.79 6.60
C ASN A 178 1.12 -2.02 7.54
N GLU A 179 0.66 -2.64 8.63
CA GLU A 179 -0.24 -2.00 9.58
C GLU A 179 0.54 -1.12 10.55
N ILE A 180 0.48 0.19 10.32
CA ILE A 180 0.97 1.18 11.28
C ILE A 180 -0.12 1.40 12.33
N TYR A 181 0.24 1.15 13.59
CA TYR A 181 -0.63 1.38 14.75
C TYR A 181 -0.02 2.47 15.64
N ASP A 182 -0.82 3.02 16.54
CA ASP A 182 -0.39 4.07 17.46
C ASP A 182 0.40 5.19 16.72
N TYR A 183 -0.18 5.63 15.59
CA TYR A 183 0.31 6.66 14.67
C TYR A 183 1.56 6.33 13.85
N TYR A 184 2.55 5.63 14.41
CA TYR A 184 3.84 5.38 13.73
C TYR A 184 4.58 4.13 14.21
N ARG A 185 3.93 3.25 14.96
CA ARG A 185 4.51 1.98 15.40
C ARG A 185 4.12 0.86 14.44
N ILE A 186 4.99 -0.11 14.28
CA ILE A 186 4.76 -1.25 13.38
C ILE A 186 5.52 -2.48 13.87
N ASN A 187 4.85 -3.63 13.82
CA ASN A 187 5.47 -4.91 14.14
C ASN A 187 6.10 -5.50 12.88
N ARG A 188 7.39 -5.82 12.96
CA ARG A 188 8.20 -6.40 11.86
C ARG A 188 8.84 -7.73 12.23
N PHE A 189 8.67 -8.19 13.46
CA PHE A 189 8.93 -9.56 13.86
C PHE A 189 7.60 -10.33 13.83
N LEU A 190 7.53 -11.35 12.98
CA LEU A 190 6.33 -12.16 12.74
C LEU A 190 6.55 -13.59 13.21
N ASN A 191 5.71 -14.04 14.14
CA ASN A 191 5.70 -15.42 14.59
C ASN A 191 4.64 -16.23 13.81
N ALA A 192 5.09 -17.04 12.85
CA ALA A 192 4.26 -17.96 12.07
C ALA A 192 4.20 -19.34 12.75
N LYS A 193 3.38 -19.41 13.82
CA LYS A 193 3.02 -20.64 14.57
C LYS A 193 4.18 -21.37 15.27
N THR A 194 5.21 -20.64 15.68
CA THR A 194 6.25 -21.17 16.58
C THR A 194 5.83 -21.01 18.05
N SER A 195 6.50 -21.73 18.96
CA SER A 195 6.25 -21.67 20.40
C SER A 195 6.81 -20.42 21.10
N ILE A 196 7.21 -19.38 20.36
CA ILE A 196 7.71 -18.10 20.90
C ILE A 196 6.60 -17.41 21.69
N LEU A 197 6.92 -17.00 22.92
CA LEU A 197 6.01 -16.29 23.80
C LEU A 197 5.76 -14.85 23.31
N MET A 198 4.58 -14.31 23.62
CA MET A 198 4.19 -12.97 23.20
C MET A 198 5.16 -11.89 23.69
N GLU A 199 5.65 -11.98 24.93
CA GLU A 199 6.60 -11.02 25.49
C GLU A 199 7.94 -11.03 24.76
N GLU A 200 8.42 -12.21 24.36
CA GLU A 200 9.65 -12.33 23.59
C GLU A 200 9.49 -11.71 22.20
N ALA A 201 8.35 -11.95 21.55
CA ALA A 201 8.02 -11.31 20.27
C ALA A 201 7.92 -9.78 20.38
N ARG A 202 7.45 -9.23 21.50
CA ARG A 202 7.44 -7.78 21.74
C ARG A 202 8.85 -7.22 21.87
N GLU A 203 9.74 -7.90 22.58
CA GLU A 203 11.14 -7.47 22.69
C GLU A 203 11.87 -7.54 21.33
N TRP A 204 11.61 -8.56 20.51
CA TRP A 204 12.09 -8.59 19.12
C TRP A 204 11.60 -7.36 18.33
N ASN A 205 10.30 -7.04 18.39
CA ASN A 205 9.75 -5.89 17.69
C ASN A 205 10.35 -4.57 18.17
N LYS A 206 10.54 -4.40 19.48
CA LYS A 206 11.13 -3.21 20.10
C LYS A 206 12.57 -2.97 19.63
N GLU A 207 13.42 -4.00 19.66
CA GLU A 207 14.82 -3.87 19.20
C GLU A 207 14.88 -3.70 17.67
N LEU A 208 14.03 -4.41 16.92
CA LEU A 208 13.96 -4.28 15.48
C LEU A 208 13.47 -2.89 15.03
N MET A 209 12.58 -2.24 15.80
CA MET A 209 12.19 -0.85 15.57
C MET A 209 13.38 0.10 15.73
N LYS A 210 14.23 -0.09 16.76
CA LYS A 210 15.44 0.73 16.93
C LYS A 210 16.40 0.56 15.76
N ILE A 211 16.67 -0.67 15.33
CA ILE A 211 17.58 -0.93 14.19
C ILE A 211 17.02 -0.33 12.90
N ASN A 212 15.72 -0.52 12.63
CA ASN A 212 15.07 0.10 11.48
C ASN A 212 15.11 1.63 11.54
N SER A 213 14.99 2.26 12.71
CA SER A 213 15.13 3.72 12.83
C SER A 213 16.52 4.24 12.43
N GLU A 214 17.55 3.43 12.66
CA GLU A 214 18.94 3.79 12.37
C GLU A 214 19.28 3.56 10.91
N LEU A 215 18.98 2.35 10.41
CA LEU A 215 19.34 1.93 9.06
C LEU A 215 18.32 2.42 8.02
N GLY A 216 17.04 2.49 8.37
CA GLY A 216 15.99 3.05 7.52
C GLY A 216 16.28 4.50 7.14
N ARG A 217 16.76 5.31 8.08
CA ARG A 217 17.18 6.70 7.78
C ARG A 217 18.35 6.77 6.80
N LYS A 218 19.33 5.87 6.92
CA LYS A 218 20.57 5.90 6.12
C LYS A 218 20.42 5.25 4.74
N LYS A 219 19.65 4.16 4.66
CA LYS A 219 19.62 3.22 3.54
C LYS A 219 18.20 2.99 2.99
N GLU A 220 17.20 3.58 3.63
CA GLU A 220 15.77 3.39 3.33
C GLU A 220 15.32 1.92 3.47
N VAL A 221 16.11 1.07 4.13
CA VAL A 221 15.84 -0.36 4.31
C VAL A 221 14.72 -0.61 5.32
N ASN A 222 13.87 -1.59 5.03
CA ASN A 222 12.82 -2.08 5.90
C ASN A 222 13.10 -3.54 6.27
N ILE A 223 13.59 -3.77 7.48
CA ILE A 223 14.01 -5.09 7.96
C ILE A 223 12.83 -5.78 8.62
N ILE A 224 12.50 -6.98 8.13
CA ILE A 224 11.44 -7.84 8.64
C ILE A 224 12.07 -9.17 9.05
N ILE A 225 11.65 -9.73 10.18
CA ILE A 225 12.10 -11.06 10.64
C ILE A 225 10.86 -11.94 10.79
N ILE A 226 10.92 -13.16 10.26
CA ILE A 226 9.85 -14.15 10.35
C ILE A 226 10.40 -15.41 10.99
N ALA A 227 9.84 -15.83 12.11
CA ALA A 227 10.06 -17.14 12.68
C ALA A 227 8.91 -18.06 12.26
N VAL A 228 9.21 -19.16 11.57
CA VAL A 228 8.20 -20.08 11.03
C VAL A 228 8.40 -21.51 11.51
N ASN A 229 7.31 -22.15 11.93
CA ASN A 229 7.32 -23.53 12.40
C ASN A 229 7.29 -24.52 11.22
N THR A 230 8.42 -24.67 10.53
CA THR A 230 8.59 -25.69 9.49
C THR A 230 10.07 -26.04 9.27
N LYS A 231 10.33 -27.31 8.95
CA LYS A 231 11.65 -27.79 8.50
C LYS A 231 11.90 -27.52 7.02
N ASN A 232 10.86 -27.21 6.25
CA ASN A 232 10.97 -27.07 4.80
C ASN A 232 11.40 -25.65 4.40
N SER A 233 12.65 -25.51 3.96
CA SER A 233 13.19 -24.23 3.51
C SER A 233 12.60 -23.71 2.19
N SER A 234 11.84 -24.53 1.43
CA SER A 234 11.13 -24.06 0.23
C SER A 234 9.99 -23.09 0.56
N TYR A 235 9.64 -22.94 1.84
CA TYR A 235 8.73 -21.92 2.35
C TYR A 235 9.00 -20.52 1.79
N ILE A 236 10.28 -20.15 1.60
CA ILE A 236 10.65 -18.85 1.02
C ILE A 236 9.94 -18.59 -0.31
N HIS A 237 9.80 -19.60 -1.17
CA HIS A 237 9.18 -19.42 -2.48
C HIS A 237 7.68 -19.17 -2.40
N THR A 238 7.04 -19.77 -1.39
CA THR A 238 5.62 -19.53 -1.10
C THR A 238 5.44 -18.12 -0.54
N LEU A 239 6.35 -17.67 0.31
CA LEU A 239 6.35 -16.30 0.82
C LEU A 239 6.61 -15.28 -0.30
N GLU A 240 7.56 -15.55 -1.21
CA GLU A 240 7.83 -14.74 -2.40
C GLU A 240 6.58 -14.60 -3.28
N GLU A 241 5.82 -15.68 -3.47
CA GLU A 241 4.54 -15.63 -4.20
C GLU A 241 3.50 -14.80 -3.44
N ALA A 242 3.33 -15.03 -2.12
CA ALA A 242 2.34 -14.35 -1.30
C ALA A 242 2.60 -12.83 -1.17
N TRP A 243 3.87 -12.44 -1.02
CA TRP A 243 4.28 -11.06 -0.78
C TRP A 243 4.78 -10.37 -2.05
N PHE A 244 4.67 -11.02 -3.22
CA PHE A 244 5.21 -10.55 -4.50
C PHE A 244 6.71 -10.20 -4.42
N GLY A 245 7.48 -11.01 -3.68
CA GLY A 245 8.90 -10.82 -3.39
C GLY A 245 9.20 -9.73 -2.36
N GLY A 246 8.18 -9.17 -1.70
CA GLY A 246 8.30 -8.02 -0.80
C GLY A 246 8.40 -6.69 -1.55
N LYS A 247 8.49 -5.59 -0.80
CA LYS A 247 8.70 -4.24 -1.35
C LYS A 247 10.17 -4.05 -1.68
N LYS A 248 10.46 -3.08 -2.56
CA LYS A 248 11.82 -2.83 -3.08
C LYS A 248 12.88 -2.56 -2.00
N ASN A 249 12.46 -2.05 -0.85
CA ASN A 249 13.33 -1.73 0.27
C ASN A 249 13.30 -2.79 1.38
N ASP A 250 12.54 -3.88 1.21
CA ASP A 250 12.45 -4.93 2.19
C ASP A 250 13.72 -5.80 2.20
N LEU A 251 14.14 -6.15 3.41
CA LEU A 251 15.04 -7.25 3.68
C LEU A 251 14.38 -8.15 4.73
N VAL A 252 13.94 -9.31 4.28
CA VAL A 252 13.19 -10.27 5.09
C VAL A 252 14.11 -11.42 5.47
N VAL A 253 14.35 -11.57 6.77
CA VAL A 253 15.09 -12.70 7.36
C VAL A 253 14.07 -13.75 7.80
N ILE A 254 14.16 -14.95 7.24
CA ILE A 254 13.23 -16.04 7.51
C ILE A 254 14.00 -17.12 8.29
N LEU A 255 13.50 -17.46 9.48
CA LEU A 255 14.07 -18.41 10.40
C LEU A 255 13.14 -19.62 10.51
N GLY A 256 13.61 -20.78 10.08
CA GLY A 256 12.92 -22.05 10.27
C GLY A 256 13.12 -22.55 11.70
N VAL A 257 12.08 -22.45 12.52
CA VAL A 257 12.09 -22.79 13.95
C VAL A 257 11.04 -23.86 14.23
N PRO A 258 11.23 -25.11 13.76
CA PRO A 258 10.28 -26.19 13.99
C PRO A 258 10.24 -26.65 15.46
N SER A 259 11.33 -26.40 16.21
CA SER A 259 11.42 -26.66 17.64
C SER A 259 12.18 -25.50 18.30
N TYR A 260 11.43 -24.57 18.88
CA TYR A 260 12.01 -23.41 19.57
C TYR A 260 12.88 -23.86 20.76
N PRO A 261 14.06 -23.24 20.99
CA PRO A 261 14.61 -22.05 20.31
C PRO A 261 15.53 -22.33 19.11
N ARG A 262 15.67 -23.59 18.69
CA ARG A 262 16.62 -23.99 17.65
C ARG A 262 16.20 -23.48 16.27
N ILE A 263 17.16 -22.89 15.56
CA ILE A 263 17.04 -22.50 14.14
C ILE A 263 17.57 -23.65 13.28
N ASP A 264 16.69 -24.26 12.48
CA ASP A 264 17.05 -25.38 11.58
C ASP A 264 17.57 -24.88 10.23
N TRP A 265 17.06 -23.75 9.75
CA TRP A 265 17.49 -23.15 8.50
C TRP A 265 17.20 -21.65 8.47
N VAL A 266 17.95 -20.92 7.64
CA VAL A 266 17.77 -19.48 7.39
C VAL A 266 17.61 -19.23 5.90
N ARG A 267 16.74 -18.30 5.53
CA ARG A 267 16.61 -17.78 4.16
C ARG A 267 16.42 -16.27 4.18
N ILE A 268 16.93 -15.59 3.15
CA ILE A 268 16.83 -14.13 3.02
C ILE A 268 16.07 -13.81 1.73
N MET A 269 15.04 -12.99 1.84
CA MET A 269 14.29 -12.45 0.70
C MET A 269 14.50 -10.92 0.66
N SER A 270 15.03 -10.42 -0.45
CA SER A 270 15.25 -8.97 -0.66
C SER A 270 15.50 -8.66 -2.13
N TRP A 271 15.18 -7.44 -2.55
CA TRP A 271 15.53 -6.91 -3.87
C TRP A 271 16.89 -6.21 -3.92
N THR A 272 17.72 -6.29 -2.88
CA THR A 272 19.07 -5.69 -2.86
C THR A 272 19.91 -6.07 -4.08
N LYS A 273 20.69 -5.14 -4.64
CA LYS A 273 21.63 -5.43 -5.75
C LYS A 273 22.77 -6.36 -5.32
N MET A 274 23.08 -6.38 -4.03
CA MET A 274 24.18 -7.17 -3.47
C MET A 274 23.70 -8.57 -3.10
N GLU A 275 23.65 -9.49 -4.06
CA GLU A 275 23.23 -10.88 -3.82
C GLU A 275 24.10 -11.58 -2.75
N MET A 276 25.40 -11.25 -2.68
CA MET A 276 26.31 -11.76 -1.66
C MET A 276 25.88 -11.41 -0.23
N LEU A 277 25.18 -10.28 -0.02
CA LEU A 277 24.61 -9.95 1.30
C LEU A 277 23.65 -11.04 1.77
N LYS A 278 22.80 -11.56 0.87
CA LYS A 278 21.82 -12.60 1.23
C LYS A 278 22.50 -13.88 1.68
N VAL A 279 23.58 -14.26 1.00
CA VAL A 279 24.36 -15.47 1.32
C VAL A 279 25.09 -15.30 2.66
N VAL A 280 25.85 -14.21 2.82
CA VAL A 280 26.62 -13.96 4.04
C VAL A 280 25.71 -13.83 5.26
N LEU A 281 24.60 -13.10 5.13
CA LEU A 281 23.65 -12.92 6.23
C LEU A 281 22.98 -14.24 6.61
N ARG A 282 22.59 -15.05 5.61
CA ARG A 282 22.05 -16.40 5.84
C ARG A 282 23.01 -17.25 6.65
N ASP A 283 24.27 -17.34 6.22
CA ASP A 283 25.27 -18.22 6.82
C ASP A 283 25.58 -17.77 8.25
N LYS A 284 25.85 -16.48 8.47
CA LYS A 284 26.14 -15.96 9.81
C LYS A 284 25.00 -16.12 10.80
N VAL A 285 23.74 -15.93 10.37
CA VAL A 285 22.57 -16.13 11.25
C VAL A 285 22.32 -17.62 11.49
N ALA A 286 22.55 -18.48 10.49
CA ALA A 286 22.45 -19.93 10.65
C ALA A 286 23.52 -20.47 11.63
N ASP A 287 24.73 -19.92 11.60
CA ASP A 287 25.83 -20.29 12.50
C ASP A 287 25.52 -19.99 13.99
N ILE A 288 24.68 -18.98 14.26
CA ILE A 288 24.20 -18.70 15.63
C ILE A 288 23.28 -19.82 16.12
N GLY A 289 22.40 -20.32 15.23
CA GLY A 289 21.59 -21.53 15.43
C GLY A 289 20.50 -21.48 16.53
N ASP A 290 20.41 -20.38 17.29
CA ASP A 290 19.56 -20.28 18.48
C ASP A 290 18.88 -18.91 18.57
N MET A 291 17.54 -18.91 18.64
CA MET A 291 16.69 -17.72 18.77
C MET A 291 16.86 -16.96 20.08
N THR A 292 17.29 -17.62 21.17
CA THR A 292 17.51 -16.95 22.47
C THR A 292 18.68 -15.97 22.40
N ARG A 293 19.62 -16.19 21.46
CA ARG A 293 20.74 -15.29 21.15
C ARG A 293 20.31 -14.12 20.27
N ARG A 294 19.18 -13.50 20.62
CA ARG A 294 18.55 -12.41 19.87
C ARG A 294 19.52 -11.28 19.55
N GLN A 295 20.31 -10.83 20.53
CA GLN A 295 21.22 -9.71 20.34
C GLN A 295 22.28 -10.02 19.27
N ASP A 296 22.87 -11.20 19.32
CA ASP A 296 23.87 -11.65 18.32
C ASP A 296 23.28 -11.67 16.91
N ILE A 297 22.04 -12.16 16.76
CA ILE A 297 21.33 -12.19 15.47
C ILE A 297 21.12 -10.76 14.95
N LEU A 298 20.61 -9.88 15.82
CA LEU A 298 20.32 -8.49 15.47
C LEU A 298 21.58 -7.68 15.15
N ASP A 299 22.68 -7.92 15.85
CA ASP A 299 23.96 -7.24 15.60
C ASP A 299 24.58 -7.68 14.27
N VAL A 300 24.51 -8.98 13.94
CA VAL A 300 24.90 -9.50 12.62
C VAL A 300 24.06 -8.86 11.52
N ILE A 301 22.73 -8.84 11.67
CA ILE A 301 21.81 -8.21 10.70
C ILE A 301 22.16 -6.74 10.52
N LYS A 302 22.29 -5.99 11.62
CA LYS A 302 22.59 -4.55 11.59
C LYS A 302 23.91 -4.28 10.87
N LYS A 303 24.97 -5.01 11.22
CA LYS A 303 26.30 -4.84 10.64
C LYS A 303 26.32 -5.11 9.14
N GLU A 304 25.84 -6.27 8.72
CA GLU A 304 25.90 -6.67 7.31
C GLU A 304 25.05 -5.74 6.42
N ILE A 305 23.92 -5.25 6.93
CA ILE A 305 23.06 -4.31 6.19
C ILE A 305 23.71 -2.93 6.09
N ASP A 306 24.27 -2.38 7.17
CA ASP A 306 24.91 -1.05 7.11
C ASP A 306 26.07 -1.04 6.10
N GLU A 307 26.87 -2.12 6.10
CA GLU A 307 28.03 -2.29 5.22
C GLU A 307 27.65 -2.56 3.75
N LYS A 308 26.69 -3.45 3.48
CA LYS A 308 26.52 -4.05 2.14
C LYS A 308 25.16 -3.84 1.50
N PHE A 309 24.16 -3.35 2.21
CA PHE A 309 22.82 -3.20 1.61
C PHE A 309 22.83 -2.08 0.56
N VAL A 310 22.33 -2.41 -0.63
CA VAL A 310 22.16 -1.48 -1.76
C VAL A 310 20.74 -1.60 -2.27
N ARG A 311 19.95 -0.55 -2.06
CA ARG A 311 18.56 -0.47 -2.51
C ARG A 311 18.49 -0.49 -4.04
N THR A 312 17.58 -1.30 -4.58
CA THR A 312 17.34 -1.35 -6.02
C THR A 312 16.31 -0.29 -6.43
N PRO A 313 16.66 0.64 -7.34
CA PRO A 313 15.72 1.63 -7.83
C PRO A 313 14.68 0.98 -8.76
N MET A 314 13.44 1.49 -8.72
CA MET A 314 12.38 0.98 -9.61
C MET A 314 12.61 1.29 -11.08
N ALA A 315 13.50 2.24 -11.38
CA ALA A 315 13.94 2.53 -12.74
C ALA A 315 14.53 1.29 -13.44
N ASP A 316 15.22 0.41 -12.70
CA ASP A 316 15.80 -0.83 -13.25
C ASP A 316 14.73 -1.79 -13.78
N PHE A 317 13.48 -1.66 -13.31
CA PHE A 317 12.34 -2.48 -13.74
C PHE A 317 11.42 -1.78 -14.74
N ALA A 318 11.80 -0.61 -15.27
CA ALA A 318 10.98 0.16 -16.20
C ALA A 318 10.62 -0.61 -17.49
N TYR A 319 11.41 -1.60 -17.88
CA TYR A 319 11.11 -2.49 -19.02
C TYR A 319 9.79 -3.27 -18.85
N LEU A 320 9.36 -3.53 -17.61
CA LEU A 320 8.06 -4.15 -17.31
C LEU A 320 6.87 -3.21 -17.61
N LYS A 321 7.10 -1.95 -17.96
CA LYS A 321 6.03 -1.03 -18.37
C LYS A 321 5.26 -1.55 -19.60
N ALA A 322 5.93 -2.29 -20.48
CA ALA A 322 5.31 -2.88 -21.66
C ALA A 322 4.29 -3.98 -21.32
N THR A 323 4.48 -4.68 -20.20
CA THR A 323 3.65 -5.83 -19.79
C THR A 323 2.51 -5.45 -18.84
N LEU A 324 2.32 -4.15 -18.57
CA LEU A 324 1.31 -3.66 -17.63
C LEU A 324 -0.12 -3.96 -18.09
N ARG A 325 -0.87 -4.57 -17.19
CA ARG A 325 -2.31 -4.81 -17.32
C ARG A 325 -3.04 -4.20 -16.12
N PRO A 326 -4.22 -3.59 -16.31
CA PRO A 326 -5.09 -3.27 -15.19
C PRO A 326 -5.34 -4.52 -14.34
N SER A 327 -5.55 -4.34 -13.03
CA SER A 327 -5.92 -5.47 -12.17
C SER A 327 -7.29 -6.03 -12.58
N PHE A 328 -7.53 -7.32 -12.33
CA PHE A 328 -8.82 -7.95 -12.64
C PHE A 328 -10.00 -7.24 -11.97
N ARG A 329 -9.84 -6.80 -10.72
CA ARG A 329 -10.86 -5.99 -10.01
C ARG A 329 -11.13 -4.66 -10.69
N ALA A 330 -10.08 -3.97 -11.15
CA ALA A 330 -10.24 -2.74 -11.92
C ALA A 330 -11.00 -3.04 -13.23
N MET A 331 -10.65 -4.12 -13.94
CA MET A 331 -11.38 -4.51 -15.16
C MET A 331 -12.87 -4.73 -14.88
N LEU A 332 -13.25 -5.43 -13.80
CA LEU A 332 -14.65 -5.63 -13.44
C LEU A 332 -15.39 -4.30 -13.16
N ILE A 333 -14.80 -3.41 -12.35
CA ILE A 333 -15.41 -2.10 -12.05
C ILE A 333 -15.60 -1.31 -13.34
N LEU A 334 -14.60 -1.31 -14.22
CA LEU A 334 -14.67 -0.62 -15.50
C LEU A 334 -15.73 -1.22 -16.43
N SER A 335 -15.90 -2.54 -16.43
CA SER A 335 -17.00 -3.19 -17.16
C SER A 335 -18.35 -2.66 -16.69
N PHE A 336 -18.63 -2.67 -15.39
CA PHE A 336 -19.91 -2.18 -14.86
C PHE A 336 -20.13 -0.69 -15.13
N LEU A 337 -19.09 0.13 -14.98
CA LEU A 337 -19.17 1.56 -15.27
C LEU A 337 -19.48 1.81 -16.75
N SER A 338 -18.78 1.13 -17.67
CA SER A 338 -19.00 1.28 -19.11
C SER A 338 -20.39 0.84 -19.55
N ILE A 339 -20.91 -0.25 -18.96
CA ILE A 339 -22.27 -0.74 -19.16
C ILE A 339 -23.29 0.29 -18.66
N GLY A 340 -23.11 0.82 -17.46
CA GLY A 340 -23.99 1.82 -16.87
C GLY A 340 -24.02 3.12 -17.68
N VAL A 341 -22.88 3.58 -18.17
CA VAL A 341 -22.79 4.76 -19.05
C VAL A 341 -23.50 4.49 -20.37
N SER A 342 -23.28 3.32 -20.99
CA SER A 342 -23.94 2.95 -22.25
C SER A 342 -25.46 2.93 -22.09
N ALA A 343 -25.98 2.28 -21.05
CA ALA A 343 -27.42 2.26 -20.76
C ALA A 343 -27.96 3.67 -20.46
N GLY A 344 -27.22 4.47 -19.68
CA GLY A 344 -27.60 5.84 -19.34
C GLY A 344 -27.68 6.75 -20.55
N LEU A 345 -26.72 6.67 -21.47
CA LEU A 345 -26.75 7.41 -22.74
C LEU A 345 -27.92 6.96 -23.62
N SER A 346 -28.16 5.65 -23.75
CA SER A 346 -29.32 5.13 -24.48
C SER A 346 -30.64 5.69 -23.92
N ILE A 347 -30.81 5.74 -22.60
CA ILE A 347 -32.00 6.29 -21.94
C ILE A 347 -32.09 7.81 -22.13
N PHE A 348 -30.96 8.51 -22.05
CA PHE A 348 -30.90 9.96 -22.22
C PHE A 348 -31.34 10.37 -23.62
N PHE A 349 -30.80 9.74 -24.66
CA PHE A 349 -31.22 10.01 -26.05
C PHE A 349 -32.68 9.63 -26.26
N TRP A 350 -33.13 8.51 -25.71
CA TRP A 350 -34.53 8.10 -25.81
C TRP A 350 -35.52 9.10 -25.17
N LYS A 351 -35.11 9.81 -24.11
CA LYS A 351 -35.96 10.79 -23.41
C LYS A 351 -35.89 12.20 -24.01
N ASN A 352 -34.77 12.57 -24.62
CA ASN A 352 -34.51 13.94 -25.08
C ASN A 352 -34.88 14.20 -26.55
N GLU A 353 -35.57 13.27 -27.21
CA GLU A 353 -36.33 13.60 -28.41
C GLU A 353 -37.58 14.43 -28.07
N THR A 354 -37.36 15.72 -27.89
CA THR A 354 -38.32 16.77 -28.22
C THR A 354 -37.61 17.77 -29.11
N VAL A 355 -37.48 17.46 -30.41
CA VAL A 355 -37.69 18.37 -31.57
C VAL A 355 -37.94 17.51 -32.81
#